data_AF-A0A2E5JCI7-F1
#
_entry.id   AF-A0A2E5JCI7-F1
#
_cell.length_a   1.000
_cell.length_b   1.000
_cell.length_c   1.000
_cell.angle_alpha   90.00
_cell.angle_beta   90.00
_cell.angle_gamma   90.00
#
_symmetry.space_group_name_H-M   'P 1'
#
loop_
_entity.id
_entity.type
_entity.pdbx_description
1 polymer ?
#
loop_
_entity_poly.entity_id
_entity_poly.type
_entity_poly.pdbx_seq_one_letter_code
_entity_poly.pdbx_strand_id
1 'polypeptide(L)' 'MTGTVKFFNGSKGYGFITNDETSEDVFVHVSALDGLTLQEGDKVEYVEEEG' A
#
# COMPACT_ATOMS: atom_id res chain seq x y z
N MET A 1 -9.88 0.56 5.23
CA MET A 1 -9.71 -0.81 4.67
C MET A 1 -8.42 -1.38 5.20
N THR A 2 -8.32 -2.70 5.34
CA THR A 2 -7.10 -3.38 5.79
C THR A 2 -6.49 -4.16 4.64
N GLY A 3 -5.16 -4.27 4.63
CA GLY A 3 -4.47 -5.06 3.63
C GLY A 3 -3.06 -5.44 4.03
N THR A 4 -2.40 -6.13 3.12
CA THR A 4 -1.02 -6.56 3.26
C THR A 4 -0.17 -5.97 2.15
N VAL A 5 0.95 -5.34 2.47
CA VAL A 5 1.88 -4.82 1.47
C VAL A 5 2.44 -5.99 0.66
N LYS A 6 2.03 -6.09 -0.59
CA LYS A 6 2.46 -7.14 -1.51
C LYS A 6 3.86 -6.88 -2.03
N PHE A 7 4.17 -5.61 -2.26
CA PHE A 7 5.47 -5.15 -2.74
C PHE A 7 5.56 -3.63 -2.58
N PHE A 8 6.72 -3.13 -2.18
CA PHE A 8 7.00 -1.69 -2.22
C PHE A 8 8.42 -1.42 -2.71
N ASN A 9 8.55 -0.52 -3.68
CA ASN A 9 9.85 -0.05 -4.17
C ASN A 9 10.11 1.36 -3.64
N GLY A 10 10.84 1.47 -2.53
CA GLY A 10 11.21 2.76 -1.95
C GLY A 10 12.01 3.65 -2.90
N SER A 11 12.83 3.06 -3.79
CA SER A 11 13.62 3.82 -4.76
C SER A 11 12.77 4.44 -5.88
N LYS A 12 11.69 3.76 -6.29
CA LYS A 12 10.74 4.26 -7.30
C LYS A 12 9.53 4.98 -6.69
N GLY A 13 9.32 4.86 -5.38
CA GLY A 13 8.25 5.53 -4.65
C GLY A 13 6.85 4.95 -4.86
N TYR A 14 6.71 3.69 -5.24
CA TYR A 14 5.40 3.05 -5.40
C TYR A 14 5.39 1.58 -4.99
N GLY A 15 4.20 1.04 -4.76
CA GLY A 15 3.98 -0.35 -4.45
C GLY A 15 2.52 -0.78 -4.62
N PHE A 16 2.21 -1.95 -4.09
CA PHE A 16 0.87 -2.52 -4.08
C PHE A 16 0.55 -3.13 -2.71
N ILE A 17 -0.70 -3.00 -2.31
CA ILE A 17 -1.29 -3.60 -1.11
C ILE A 17 -2.38 -4.55 -1.59
N THR A 18 -2.38 -5.80 -1.11
CA THR A 18 -3.51 -6.72 -1.33
C THR A 18 -4.56 -6.44 -0.27
N ASN A 19 -5.77 -6.07 -0.70
CA ASN A 19 -6.92 -5.83 0.17
C ASN A 19 -7.35 -7.15 0.82
N ASP A 20 -7.49 -7.18 2.15
CA ASP A 20 -7.81 -8.40 2.89
C ASP A 20 -9.27 -8.89 2.65
N GLU A 21 -10.19 -8.01 2.24
CA GLU A 21 -11.61 -8.34 1.98
C GLU A 21 -11.86 -8.71 0.51
N THR A 22 -11.33 -7.93 -0.43
CA THR A 22 -11.58 -8.13 -1.87
C THR A 22 -10.52 -8.98 -2.56
N SER A 23 -9.35 -9.18 -1.93
CA SER A 23 -8.16 -9.79 -2.53
C SER A 23 -7.63 -9.05 -3.77
N GLU A 24 -8.08 -7.83 -4.02
CA GLU A 24 -7.60 -6.99 -5.12
C GLU A 24 -6.30 -6.27 -4.74
N ASP A 25 -5.49 -5.98 -5.76
CA ASP A 25 -4.26 -5.21 -5.58
C ASP A 25 -4.56 -3.71 -5.69
N VAL A 26 -4.31 -2.99 -4.61
CA VAL A 26 -4.47 -1.54 -4.49
C VAL A 26 -3.11 -0.87 -4.69
N PHE A 27 -3.05 0.10 -5.59
CA PHE A 27 -1.84 0.87 -5.84
C PHE A 27 -1.56 1.86 -4.69
N VAL A 28 -0.30 1.99 -4.29
CA VAL A 28 0.14 2.98 -3.31
C VAL A 28 1.35 3.75 -3.80
N HIS A 29 1.35 5.07 -3.61
CA HIS A 29 2.47 5.96 -3.92
C HIS A 29 3.05 6.56 -2.63
N VAL A 30 4.36 6.81 -2.61
CA VAL A 30 5.09 7.34 -1.44
C VAL A 30 4.55 8.69 -0.96
N SER A 31 3.91 9.47 -1.83
CA SER A 31 3.26 10.73 -1.46
C SER A 31 2.10 10.55 -0.48
N ALA A 32 1.48 9.37 -0.42
CA ALA A 32 0.39 9.07 0.50
C ALA A 32 0.86 8.51 1.85
N LEU A 33 2.18 8.34 2.05
CA LEU A 33 2.72 7.70 3.24
C LEU A 33 3.09 8.67 4.37
N ASP A 34 3.04 9.99 4.16
CA ASP A 34 3.40 11.01 5.17
C ASP A 34 4.75 10.75 5.87
N GLY A 35 5.72 10.21 5.13
CA GLY A 35 7.05 9.86 5.64
C GLY A 35 7.16 8.47 6.28
N LEU A 36 6.08 7.68 6.30
CA LEU A 36 6.12 6.26 6.62
C LEU A 36 6.82 5.46 5.52
N THR A 37 7.43 4.35 5.92
CA THR A 37 8.07 3.40 5.01
C THR A 37 7.35 2.07 5.06
N LEU A 38 7.04 1.51 3.89
CA LEU A 38 6.40 0.21 3.77
C LEU A 38 7.42 -0.89 3.45
N GLN A 39 7.23 -2.06 4.07
CA GLN A 39 7.97 -3.28 3.76
C GLN A 39 7.01 -4.36 3.27
N GLU A 40 7.50 -5.26 2.42
CA GLU A 40 6.72 -6.42 1.97
C GLU A 40 6.28 -7.26 3.17
N GLY A 41 4.99 -7.62 3.21
CA GLY A 41 4.37 -8.36 4.30
C GLY A 41 3.78 -7.50 5.42
N ASP A 42 4.00 -6.17 5.42
CA ASP A 42 3.42 -5.29 6.43
C ASP A 42 1.89 -5.31 6.36
N LYS A 43 1.24 -5.40 7.53
CA LYS A 43 -0.20 -5.19 7.67
C LYS A 43 -0.47 -3.70 7.81
N VAL A 44 -1.41 -3.19 6.99
CA VAL A 44 -1.70 -1.76 6.90
C VAL A 44 -3.19 -1.50 6.94
N GLU A 45 -3.53 -0.34 7.48
CA GLU A 45 -4.84 0.29 7.34
C GLU A 45 -4.70 1.48 6.38
N TYR A 46 -5.62 1.59 5.43
CA TYR A 46 -5.60 2.63 4.42
C TYR A 46 -7.03 3.05 4.02
N VAL A 47 -7.13 4.20 3.36
CA VAL A 47 -8.35 4.69 2.72
C VAL A 47 -8.06 4.77 1.22
N GLU A 48 -8.94 4.20 0.40
CA GLU A 48 -8.84 4.36 -1.05
C GLU A 48 -9.38 5.74 -1.42
N GLU A 49 -8.56 6.55 -2.08
CA GLU A 49 -9.01 7.79 -2.70
C GLU A 49 -9.21 7.56 -4.19
N GLU A 50 -10.37 7.96 -4.71
CA GLU A 50 -10.58 8.04 -6.16
C GLU A 50 -9.72 9.19 -6.69
N GLY A 51 -8.71 8.85 -7.50
CA GLY A 51 -7.82 9.80 -8.17
C GLY A 51 -8.47 10.50 -9.36
#